data_AF-A0A2D9SFA4-F1
#
_entry.id   AF-A0A2D9SFA4-F1
#
_cell.length_a   1.000
_cell.length_b   1.000
_cell.length_c   1.000
_cell.angle_alpha   90.00
_cell.angle_beta   90.00
_cell.angle_gamma   90.00
#
_symmetry.space_group_name_H-M   'P 1'
#
loop_
_entity.id
_entity.type
_entity.pdbx_description
1 polymer ?
#
loop_
_entity_poly.entity_id
_entity_poly.type
_entity_poly.pdbx_seq_one_letter_code
_entity_poly.pdbx_strand_id
1 'polypeptide(L)'
;MTNKIINFENKSFTEKEFITLFDSIYEHSSWVIINIIKNKSSIPEKLEDLKLKMKEQVEKSSDESKLKLLRSHPELGIKKNKLSSLTKSSQKEQKSAGLDQCSEEEYKNIKLLNKKYREKFDFPFIIAVKGLTRVDVINAMNTRINNNYQEEFLTALKEVHKIAKIRFDTLII
;
A
#
# COMPACT_ATOMS: atom_id res chain seq x y z
N MET A 1 -4.79 -18.30 9.43
CA MET A 1 -5.27 -18.07 8.05
C MET A 1 -4.08 -18.19 7.13
N THR A 2 -3.94 -19.42 6.66
CA THR A 2 -3.04 -20.00 5.65
C THR A 2 -2.22 -19.02 4.83
N ASN A 3 -0.89 -19.05 5.00
CA ASN A 3 0.06 -18.69 3.95
C ASN A 3 -0.11 -19.71 2.81
N LYS A 4 -1.19 -19.60 2.03
CA LYS A 4 -1.31 -20.36 0.79
C LYS A 4 -0.38 -19.68 -0.20
N ILE A 5 0.80 -20.26 -0.29
CA ILE A 5 1.69 -20.13 -1.44
C ILE A 5 0.88 -20.58 -2.66
N ILE A 6 0.49 -19.66 -3.53
CA ILE A 6 -0.33 -19.97 -4.69
C ILE A 6 0.57 -20.02 -5.91
N ASN A 7 0.63 -21.18 -6.56
CA ASN A 7 1.13 -21.26 -7.92
C ASN A 7 0.06 -20.68 -8.85
N PHE A 8 0.22 -19.40 -9.19
CA PHE A 8 -0.76 -18.61 -9.96
C PHE A 8 -1.01 -19.21 -11.34
N GLU A 9 0.05 -19.67 -12.01
CA GLU A 9 0.01 -20.10 -13.41
C GLU A 9 -0.67 -21.47 -13.60
N ASN A 10 -0.70 -22.31 -12.56
CA ASN A 10 -1.31 -23.64 -12.60
C ASN A 10 -2.71 -23.69 -11.98
N LYS A 11 -3.31 -22.54 -11.66
CA LYS A 11 -4.62 -22.47 -11.00
C LYS A 11 -5.63 -21.73 -11.86
N SER A 12 -6.76 -22.40 -12.15
CA SER A 12 -7.97 -21.72 -12.59
C SER A 12 -8.67 -21.08 -11.39
N PHE A 13 -9.05 -19.81 -11.51
CA PHE A 13 -9.74 -19.07 -10.47
C PHE A 13 -11.19 -18.79 -10.90
N THR A 14 -12.14 -18.99 -10.00
CA THR A 14 -13.43 -18.31 -10.13
C THR A 14 -13.26 -16.80 -9.89
N GLU A 15 -14.15 -15.97 -10.43
CA GLU A 15 -14.11 -14.51 -10.20
C GLU A 15 -14.07 -14.17 -8.70
N LYS A 16 -14.88 -14.87 -7.89
CA LYS A 16 -14.95 -14.66 -6.45
C LYS A 16 -13.64 -14.99 -5.75
N GLU A 17 -13.00 -16.11 -6.11
CA GLU A 17 -11.70 -16.48 -5.55
C GLU A 17 -10.60 -15.49 -5.95
N PHE A 18 -10.62 -15.04 -7.21
CA PHE A 18 -9.65 -14.08 -7.72
C PHE A 18 -9.75 -12.74 -6.99
N ILE A 19 -10.97 -12.21 -6.83
CA ILE A 19 -11.19 -10.97 -6.06
C ILE A 19 -10.73 -11.17 -4.62
N THR A 20 -11.16 -12.24 -3.96
CA THR A 20 -10.83 -12.49 -2.55
C THR A 20 -9.32 -12.60 -2.31
N LEU A 21 -8.57 -13.08 -3.31
CA LEU A 21 -7.13 -13.23 -3.18
C LEU A 21 -6.36 -11.92 -3.37
N PHE A 22 -6.83 -11.06 -4.29
CA PHE A 22 -6.10 -9.88 -4.73
C PHE A 22 -6.71 -8.54 -4.29
N ASP A 23 -7.86 -8.54 -3.60
CA ASP A 23 -8.54 -7.32 -3.12
C ASP A 23 -7.67 -6.48 -2.16
N SER A 24 -6.76 -7.12 -1.44
CA SER A 24 -5.89 -6.51 -0.43
C SER A 24 -4.54 -6.04 -0.97
N ILE A 25 -4.25 -6.26 -2.26
CA ILE A 25 -3.01 -5.78 -2.90
C ILE A 25 -2.92 -4.25 -2.81
N TYR A 26 -4.02 -3.56 -3.12
CA TYR A 26 -4.16 -2.12 -2.87
C TYR A 26 -5.04 -1.91 -1.64
N GLU A 27 -4.55 -1.16 -0.66
CA GLU A 27 -5.22 -0.99 0.63
C GLU A 27 -6.67 -0.50 0.48
N HIS A 28 -7.62 -1.27 1.02
CA HIS A 28 -9.06 -1.01 0.97
C HIS A 28 -9.59 -0.57 -0.41
N SER A 29 -9.00 -1.10 -1.49
CA SER A 29 -9.22 -0.62 -2.87
C SER A 29 -9.55 -1.76 -3.83
N SER A 30 -10.57 -2.55 -3.49
CA SER A 30 -11.06 -3.68 -4.30
C SER A 30 -11.53 -3.26 -5.70
N TRP A 31 -11.84 -1.98 -5.93
CA TRP A 31 -12.17 -1.46 -7.25
C TRP A 31 -11.08 -1.73 -8.29
N VAL A 32 -9.80 -1.78 -7.89
CA VAL A 32 -8.69 -2.07 -8.81
C VAL A 32 -8.84 -3.46 -9.42
N ILE A 33 -9.08 -4.47 -8.58
CA ILE A 33 -9.23 -5.86 -9.05
C ILE A 33 -10.58 -6.09 -9.73
N ILE A 34 -11.65 -5.47 -9.20
CA ILE A 34 -13.01 -5.59 -9.76
C ILE A 34 -13.07 -5.03 -11.18
N ASN A 35 -12.39 -3.91 -11.45
CA ASN A 35 -12.39 -3.29 -12.78
C ASN A 35 -11.65 -4.16 -13.83
N ILE A 36 -10.64 -4.93 -13.42
CA ILE A 36 -9.98 -5.89 -14.33
C ILE A 36 -10.97 -6.95 -14.81
N ILE A 37 -11.79 -7.49 -13.91
CA ILE A 37 -12.80 -8.50 -14.25
C ILE A 37 -13.93 -7.88 -15.09
N LYS A 38 -14.46 -6.72 -14.65
CA LYS A 38 -15.60 -6.06 -15.32
C LYS A 38 -15.32 -5.63 -16.75
N ASN A 39 -14.07 -5.33 -17.08
CA ASN A 39 -13.67 -5.01 -18.46
C ASN A 39 -13.69 -6.22 -19.41
N LYS A 40 -14.35 -7.33 -19.02
CA LYS A 40 -14.49 -8.59 -19.78
C LYS A 40 -13.18 -9.16 -20.31
N SER A 41 -12.07 -8.77 -19.70
CA SER A 41 -10.78 -9.39 -19.96
C SER A 41 -10.76 -10.71 -19.21
N SER A 42 -10.31 -11.78 -19.87
CA SER A 42 -9.96 -13.02 -19.19
C SER A 42 -9.06 -12.72 -18.00
N ILE A 43 -9.23 -13.46 -16.90
CA ILE A 43 -8.29 -13.43 -15.77
C ILE A 43 -6.87 -13.63 -16.35
N PRO A 44 -5.89 -12.77 -16.03
CA PRO A 44 -4.55 -12.92 -16.59
C PRO A 44 -3.96 -14.28 -16.23
N GLU A 45 -3.37 -14.97 -17.20
CA GLU A 45 -2.76 -16.29 -17.01
C GLU A 45 -1.39 -16.21 -16.34
N LYS A 46 -0.68 -15.08 -16.53
CA LYS A 46 0.63 -14.82 -15.92
C LYS A 46 0.53 -13.79 -14.81
N LEU A 47 1.31 -14.00 -13.75
CA LEU A 47 1.36 -13.10 -12.61
C LEU A 47 1.87 -11.70 -13.00
N GLU A 48 2.89 -11.63 -13.85
CA GLU A 48 3.44 -10.34 -14.27
C GLU A 48 2.42 -9.51 -15.07
N ASP A 49 1.57 -10.17 -15.88
CA ASP A 49 0.48 -9.51 -16.58
C ASP A 49 -0.58 -8.97 -15.61
N LEU A 50 -0.87 -9.70 -14.52
CA LEU A 50 -1.76 -9.23 -13.46
C LEU A 50 -1.18 -8.00 -12.74
N LYS A 51 0.11 -8.05 -12.34
CA LYS A 51 0.80 -6.93 -11.70
C LYS A 51 0.74 -5.68 -12.59
N LEU A 52 1.04 -5.84 -13.88
CA LEU A 52 0.98 -4.76 -14.87
C LEU A 52 -0.42 -4.21 -15.02
N LYS A 53 -1.43 -5.07 -15.26
CA LYS A 53 -2.83 -4.64 -15.42
C LYS A 53 -3.35 -3.89 -14.19
N MET A 54 -3.06 -4.36 -12.98
CA MET A 54 -3.49 -3.66 -11.76
C MET A 54 -2.81 -2.29 -11.60
N LYS A 55 -1.52 -2.18 -11.93
CA LYS A 55 -0.84 -0.88 -11.96
C LYS A 55 -1.50 0.05 -12.98
N GLU A 56 -1.73 -0.42 -14.21
CA GLU A 56 -2.37 0.38 -15.25
C GLU A 56 -3.78 0.84 -14.89
N GLN A 57 -4.58 -0.01 -14.21
CA GLN A 57 -5.91 0.39 -13.74
C GLN A 57 -5.85 1.60 -12.80
N VAL A 58 -4.84 1.66 -11.92
CA VAL A 58 -4.64 2.81 -11.05
C VAL A 58 -4.15 4.02 -11.84
N GLU A 59 -3.15 3.86 -12.70
CA GLU A 59 -2.57 4.97 -13.48
C GLU A 59 -3.59 5.63 -14.42
N LYS A 60 -4.47 4.84 -15.04
CA LYS A 60 -5.55 5.30 -15.94
C LYS A 60 -6.77 5.84 -15.19
N SER A 61 -6.86 5.65 -13.87
CA SER A 61 -7.99 6.16 -13.08
C SER A 61 -7.92 7.68 -12.88
N SER A 62 -9.06 8.28 -12.53
CA SER A 62 -9.14 9.71 -12.21
C SER A 62 -8.29 10.06 -11.01
N ASP A 63 -7.84 11.32 -10.93
CA ASP A 63 -7.09 11.81 -9.76
C ASP A 63 -7.90 11.70 -8.47
N GLU A 64 -9.23 11.80 -8.54
CA GLU A 64 -10.12 11.53 -7.40
C GLU A 64 -10.01 10.07 -6.92
N SER A 65 -9.99 9.10 -7.85
CA SER A 65 -9.86 7.68 -7.51
C SER A 65 -8.49 7.37 -6.92
N LYS A 66 -7.42 7.96 -7.50
CA LYS A 66 -6.06 7.90 -6.97
C LYS A 66 -5.98 8.51 -5.57
N LEU A 67 -6.56 9.68 -5.35
CA LEU A 67 -6.58 10.33 -4.04
C LEU A 67 -7.34 9.50 -3.00
N LYS A 68 -8.47 8.89 -3.39
CA LYS A 68 -9.21 7.97 -2.52
C LYS A 68 -8.35 6.76 -2.14
N LEU A 69 -7.62 6.18 -3.09
CA LEU A 69 -6.66 5.10 -2.83
C LEU A 69 -5.55 5.55 -1.85
N LEU A 70 -4.97 6.74 -2.03
CA LEU A 70 -3.97 7.27 -1.09
C LEU A 70 -4.58 7.42 0.32
N ARG A 71 -5.77 8.00 0.43
CA ARG A 71 -6.46 8.20 1.73
C ARG A 71 -6.86 6.90 2.42
N SER A 72 -7.04 5.81 1.67
CA SER A 72 -7.33 4.48 2.23
C SER A 72 -6.15 3.87 3.00
N HIS A 73 -4.92 4.39 2.83
CA HIS A 73 -3.76 3.86 3.54
C HIS A 73 -3.80 4.26 5.03
N PRO A 74 -3.41 3.37 5.94
CA PRO A 74 -3.23 3.73 7.33
C PRO A 74 -1.98 4.61 7.52
N GLU A 75 -1.98 5.39 8.61
CA GLU A 75 -0.79 6.15 8.99
C GLU A 75 0.35 5.26 9.48
N LEU A 76 1.59 5.68 9.21
CA LEU A 76 2.78 5.09 9.81
C LEU A 76 2.94 5.51 11.27
N GLY A 77 3.51 4.62 12.07
CA GLY A 77 3.82 4.92 13.47
C GLY A 77 2.57 5.04 14.31
N ILE A 78 1.58 4.17 14.07
CA ILE A 78 0.42 4.05 14.96
C ILE A 78 0.87 3.38 16.25
N LYS A 79 0.46 3.95 17.39
CA LYS A 79 0.80 3.47 18.74
C LYS A 79 0.56 1.96 18.85
N LYS A 80 1.42 1.27 19.61
CA LYS A 80 1.42 -0.20 19.77
C LYS A 80 0.04 -0.78 20.14
N ASN A 81 -0.75 -0.07 20.95
CA ASN A 81 -2.10 -0.47 21.36
C ASN A 81 -3.18 -0.31 20.26
N LYS A 82 -2.84 0.35 19.15
CA LYS A 82 -3.69 0.55 17.96
C LYS A 82 -3.19 -0.25 16.75
N LEU A 83 -2.10 -1.01 16.87
CA LEU A 83 -1.62 -1.86 15.77
C LEU A 83 -2.67 -2.89 15.33
N SER A 84 -3.53 -3.34 16.25
CA SER A 84 -4.59 -4.31 15.96
C SER A 84 -5.68 -3.78 15.03
N SER A 85 -5.82 -2.46 14.86
CA SER A 85 -6.79 -1.87 13.93
C SER A 85 -6.30 -1.81 12.48
N LEU A 86 -5.06 -2.22 12.22
CA LEU A 86 -4.47 -2.28 10.88
C LEU A 86 -4.76 -3.61 10.19
N THR A 87 -4.79 -3.59 8.85
CA THR A 87 -4.79 -4.82 8.07
C THR A 87 -3.53 -5.64 8.37
N LYS A 88 -3.61 -6.97 8.20
CA LYS A 88 -2.47 -7.86 8.49
C LYS A 88 -1.22 -7.50 7.67
N SER A 89 -1.40 -7.02 6.44
CA SER A 89 -0.32 -6.54 5.58
C SER A 89 0.34 -5.31 6.17
N SER A 90 -0.44 -4.28 6.54
CA SER A 90 0.11 -3.07 7.18
C SER A 90 0.79 -3.34 8.52
N GLN A 91 0.29 -4.29 9.33
CA GLN A 91 0.98 -4.68 10.56
C GLN A 91 2.36 -5.29 10.28
N LYS A 92 2.46 -6.21 9.30
CA LYS A 92 3.73 -6.84 8.91
C LYS A 92 4.71 -5.81 8.35
N GLU A 93 4.21 -4.94 7.48
CA GLU A 93 4.96 -3.83 6.88
C GLU A 93 5.58 -2.95 7.97
N GLN A 94 4.79 -2.35 8.87
CA GLN A 94 5.32 -1.43 9.86
C GLN A 94 6.29 -2.09 10.86
N LYS A 95 6.03 -3.35 11.25
CA LYS A 95 6.97 -4.12 12.07
C LYS A 95 8.32 -4.34 11.38
N SER A 96 8.34 -4.53 10.06
CA SER A 96 9.58 -4.77 9.31
C SER A 96 10.56 -3.59 9.34
N ALA A 97 10.05 -2.36 9.49
CA ALA A 97 10.88 -1.16 9.66
C ALA A 97 11.17 -0.81 11.13
N GLY A 98 10.70 -1.62 12.09
CA GLY A 98 10.91 -1.37 13.52
C GLY A 98 10.18 -0.13 14.04
N LEU A 99 9.06 0.26 13.43
CA LEU A 99 8.22 1.38 13.89
C LEU A 99 7.50 1.07 15.21
N ASP A 100 7.35 -0.20 15.57
CA ASP A 100 6.81 -0.65 16.86
C ASP A 100 7.82 -0.57 18.02
N GLN A 101 9.03 -0.11 17.72
CA GLN A 101 10.16 0.07 18.64
C GLN A 101 10.62 1.54 18.71
N CYS A 102 9.86 2.48 18.15
CA CYS A 102 10.16 3.91 18.28
C CYS A 102 10.21 4.34 19.75
N SER A 103 11.13 5.23 20.09
CA SER A 103 11.13 5.94 21.36
C SER A 103 9.89 6.85 21.46
N GLU A 104 9.56 7.32 22.67
CA GLU A 104 8.47 8.28 22.86
C GLU A 104 8.72 9.60 22.10
N GLU A 105 9.98 10.01 21.94
CA GLU A 105 10.35 11.20 21.18
C GLU A 105 10.17 11.00 19.68
N GLU A 106 10.64 9.87 19.14
CA GLU A 106 10.42 9.50 17.74
C GLU A 106 8.92 9.38 17.43
N TYR A 107 8.14 8.80 18.33
CA TYR A 107 6.68 8.71 18.18
C TYR A 107 6.01 10.09 18.13
N LYS A 108 6.42 11.02 19.02
CA LYS A 108 5.93 12.40 19.00
C LYS A 108 6.31 13.10 17.69
N ASN A 109 7.52 12.89 17.20
CA ASN A 109 7.98 13.45 15.93
C ASN A 109 7.16 12.92 14.74
N ILE A 110 7.02 11.59 14.62
CA ILE A 110 6.20 10.96 13.56
C ILE A 110 4.77 11.49 13.61
N LYS A 111 4.16 11.60 14.80
CA LYS A 111 2.80 12.14 14.96
C LYS A 111 2.71 13.59 14.47
N LEU A 112 3.68 14.43 14.80
CA LEU A 112 3.72 15.82 14.34
C LEU A 112 3.88 15.90 12.82
N LEU A 113 4.77 15.09 12.25
CA LEU A 113 4.99 15.02 10.80
C LEU A 113 3.75 14.52 10.06
N ASN A 114 3.08 13.46 10.55
CA ASN A 114 1.81 12.99 9.98
C ASN A 114 0.73 14.07 9.98
N LYS A 115 0.61 14.84 11.08
CA LYS A 115 -0.35 15.95 11.16
C LYS A 115 -0.06 17.00 10.09
N LYS A 116 1.17 17.51 10.03
CA LYS A 116 1.58 18.51 9.02
C LYS A 116 1.41 18.00 7.60
N TYR A 117 1.73 16.73 7.38
CA TYR A 117 1.62 16.09 6.08
C TYR A 117 0.17 16.01 5.62
N ARG A 118 -0.75 15.58 6.50
CA ARG A 118 -2.19 15.58 6.18
C ARG A 118 -2.74 16.98 5.92
N GLU A 119 -2.36 17.97 6.72
CA GLU A 119 -2.79 19.36 6.51
C GLU A 119 -2.34 19.90 5.14
N LYS A 120 -1.15 19.49 4.68
CA LYS A 120 -0.57 19.96 3.41
C LYS A 120 -1.07 19.21 2.18
N PHE A 121 -1.19 17.89 2.27
CA PHE A 121 -1.42 17.02 1.10
C PHE A 121 -2.76 16.30 1.11
N ASP A 122 -3.48 16.29 2.23
CA ASP A 122 -4.83 15.71 2.34
C ASP A 122 -4.90 14.18 2.07
N PHE A 123 -3.77 13.51 2.26
CA PHE A 123 -3.62 12.06 2.33
C PHE A 123 -2.48 11.71 3.32
N PRO A 124 -2.43 10.48 3.87
CA PRO A 124 -1.38 10.08 4.81
C PRO A 124 -0.02 9.95 4.12
N PHE A 125 1.07 10.06 4.89
CA PHE A 125 2.40 9.74 4.38
C PHE A 125 2.52 8.24 4.06
N ILE A 126 2.88 7.92 2.83
CA ILE A 126 2.99 6.54 2.32
C ILE A 126 4.41 6.28 1.85
N ILE A 127 5.00 5.18 2.32
CA ILE A 127 6.30 4.67 1.86
C ILE A 127 6.32 3.15 1.95
N ALA A 128 6.97 2.50 0.98
CA ALA A 128 7.26 1.08 1.05
C ALA A 128 8.38 0.83 2.06
N VAL A 129 8.02 0.31 3.23
CA VAL A 129 8.91 0.15 4.38
C VAL A 129 9.85 -1.06 4.32
N LYS A 130 9.69 -1.98 3.35
CA LYS A 130 10.55 -3.17 3.24
C LYS A 130 11.99 -2.76 2.93
N GLY A 131 12.91 -3.12 3.82
CA GLY A 131 14.34 -2.79 3.70
C GLY A 131 14.71 -1.40 4.22
N LEU A 132 13.76 -0.66 4.80
CA LEU A 132 14.01 0.62 5.47
C LEU A 132 14.06 0.44 6.98
N THR A 133 14.85 1.27 7.65
CA THR A 133 14.81 1.43 9.10
C THR A 133 13.83 2.53 9.52
N ARG A 134 13.45 2.58 10.80
CA ARG A 134 12.66 3.69 11.35
C ARG A 134 13.30 5.06 11.11
N VAL A 135 14.64 5.14 11.14
CA VAL A 135 15.38 6.39 10.89
C VAL A 135 15.22 6.80 9.43
N ASP A 136 15.31 5.86 8.49
CA ASP A 136 15.09 6.13 7.06
C ASP A 136 13.67 6.64 6.80
N VAL A 137 12.66 6.05 7.46
CA VAL A 137 11.27 6.50 7.36
C VAL A 137 11.11 7.93 7.87
N ILE A 138 11.65 8.25 9.06
CA ILE A 138 11.59 9.61 9.63
C ILE A 138 12.31 10.62 8.72
N ASN A 139 13.48 10.26 8.20
CA ASN A 139 14.22 11.10 7.24
C ASN A 139 13.41 11.34 5.96
N ALA A 140 12.78 10.30 5.41
CA ALA A 140 11.92 10.43 4.23
C ALA A 140 10.71 11.36 4.50
N MET A 141 10.09 11.29 5.68
CA MET A 141 9.03 12.21 6.08
C MET A 141 9.53 13.66 6.13
N ASN A 142 10.69 13.91 6.75
CA ASN A 142 11.29 15.24 6.84
C ASN A 142 11.70 15.82 5.48
N THR A 143 12.12 14.98 4.53
CA THR A 143 12.44 15.42 3.18
C THR A 143 11.17 15.74 2.40
N ARG A 144 10.24 14.78 2.32
CA ARG A 144 9.05 14.84 1.45
C ARG A 144 8.00 15.84 1.91
N ILE A 145 7.98 16.23 3.18
CA ILE A 145 7.10 17.31 3.64
C ILE A 145 7.38 18.63 2.91
N ASN A 146 8.56 18.82 2.33
CA ASN A 146 8.94 20.02 1.60
C ASN A 146 8.49 20.01 0.13
N ASN A 147 8.06 18.87 -0.40
CA ASN A 147 7.58 18.75 -1.78
C ASN A 147 6.38 19.65 -2.05
N ASN A 148 6.17 19.99 -3.32
CA ASN A 148 4.88 20.55 -3.75
C ASN A 148 3.82 19.43 -3.87
N TYR A 149 2.54 19.81 -3.97
CA TYR A 149 1.44 18.85 -4.00
C TYR A 149 1.56 17.82 -5.13
N GLN A 150 1.83 18.27 -6.36
CA GLN A 150 1.87 17.40 -7.54
C GLN A 150 3.03 16.40 -7.46
N GLU A 151 4.21 16.88 -7.06
CA GLU A 151 5.38 16.03 -6.83
C GLU A 151 5.09 14.96 -5.77
N GLU A 152 4.47 15.35 -4.66
CA GLU A 152 4.20 14.43 -3.57
C GLU A 152 3.08 13.43 -3.91
N PHE A 153 2.06 13.86 -4.63
CA PHE A 153 1.00 12.99 -5.12
C PHE A 153 1.56 11.87 -6.02
N LEU A 154 2.43 12.22 -6.97
CA LEU A 154 3.10 11.25 -7.83
C LEU A 154 4.08 10.36 -7.05
N THR A 155 4.78 10.92 -6.06
CA THR A 155 5.69 10.16 -5.20
C THR A 155 4.93 9.14 -4.35
N ALA A 156 3.82 9.54 -3.73
CA ALA A 156 2.98 8.67 -2.93
C ALA A 156 2.39 7.53 -3.78
N LEU A 157 1.94 7.79 -5.00
CA LEU A 157 1.47 6.74 -5.92
C LEU A 157 2.57 5.74 -6.28
N LYS A 158 3.80 6.21 -6.54
CA LYS A 158 4.96 5.32 -6.77
C LYS A 158 5.21 4.40 -5.56
N GLU A 159 5.09 4.94 -4.34
CA GLU A 159 5.22 4.14 -3.13
C GLU A 159 4.09 3.11 -2.96
N VAL A 160 2.85 3.47 -3.30
CA VAL A 160 1.72 2.52 -3.33
C VAL A 160 2.00 1.36 -4.29
N HIS A 161 2.54 1.63 -5.48
CA HIS A 161 2.90 0.55 -6.43
C HIS A 161 4.02 -0.35 -5.91
N LYS A 162 4.99 0.19 -5.17
CA LYS A 162 6.03 -0.61 -4.49
C LYS A 162 5.42 -1.51 -3.42
N ILE A 163 4.50 -0.98 -2.60
CA ILE A 163 3.76 -1.74 -1.58
C ILE A 163 2.96 -2.87 -2.24
N ALA A 164 2.23 -2.57 -3.32
CA ALA A 164 1.49 -3.57 -4.08
C ALA A 164 2.39 -4.71 -4.57
N LYS A 165 3.58 -4.39 -5.13
CA LYS A 165 4.58 -5.39 -5.55
C LYS A 165 5.02 -6.28 -4.38
N ILE A 166 5.36 -5.68 -3.23
CA ILE A 166 5.76 -6.43 -2.03
C ILE A 166 4.66 -7.38 -1.55
N ARG A 167 3.40 -6.94 -1.61
CA ARG A 167 2.24 -7.77 -1.24
C ARG A 167 2.04 -8.94 -2.19
N PHE A 168 2.20 -8.73 -3.50
CA PHE A 168 2.21 -9.83 -4.47
C PHE A 168 3.30 -10.85 -4.16
N ASP A 169 4.53 -10.39 -3.93
CA ASP A 169 5.68 -11.26 -3.63
C ASP A 169 5.52 -12.01 -2.29
N THR A 170 4.57 -11.60 -1.44
CA THR A 170 4.23 -12.29 -0.19
C THR A 170 3.11 -13.32 -0.36
N LEU A 171 2.25 -13.15 -1.37
CA LEU A 171 1.11 -14.04 -1.64
C LEU A 171 1.47 -15.24 -2.53
N ILE A 172 2.50 -15.09 -3.37
CA ILE A 172 2.83 -16.05 -4.43
C ILE A 172 4.30 -16.47 -4.30
N ILE A 173 4.59 -17.75 -4.58
CA ILE A 173 5.95 -18.27 -4.81
C ILE A 173 6.07 -18.60 -6.29
#